data_AF-A0A183DUR8-F1
#
_entry.id   AF-A0A183DUR8-F1
#
_cell.length_a   1.000
_cell.length_b   1.000
_cell.length_c   1.000
_cell.angle_alpha   90.00
_cell.angle_beta   90.00
_cell.angle_gamma   90.00
#
_symmetry.space_group_name_H-M   'P 1'
#
loop_
_entity.id
_entity.type
_entity.pdbx_description
1 polymer ?
#
loop_
_entity_poly.entity_id
_entity_poly.type
_entity_poly.pdbx_seq_one_letter_code
_entity_poly.pdbx_strand_id
1 'polypeptide(L)'
;MASVMSNEESQKKWPQIVHEVVDTADRVTRITERIIAKSNSVFQAQLMTAKTDHMLKSLLEVLQSLDEVQEKVADGMKRLTARGTTLTATITQLISTVRSV
;
A
#
# COMPACT_ATOMS: atom_id res chain seq x y z
N MET A 1 -9.51 -15.73 -30.66
CA MET A 1 -8.64 -16.58 -29.81
C MET A 1 -7.51 -15.81 -29.12
N ALA A 2 -6.92 -14.77 -29.72
CA ALA A 2 -5.90 -13.93 -29.05
C ALA A 2 -6.38 -13.27 -27.74
N SER A 3 -7.66 -12.89 -27.63
CA SER A 3 -8.21 -12.23 -26.44
C SER A 3 -8.34 -13.11 -25.19
N VAL A 4 -8.27 -14.44 -25.33
CA VAL A 4 -8.39 -15.38 -24.19
C VAL A 4 -7.01 -15.66 -23.59
N MET A 5 -5.96 -15.71 -24.41
CA MET A 5 -4.58 -15.93 -23.95
C MET A 5 -4.04 -14.74 -23.13
N SER A 6 -4.40 -13.50 -23.47
CA SER A 6 -3.99 -12.30 -22.72
C SER A 6 -4.57 -12.24 -21.30
N ASN A 7 -5.73 -12.87 -21.09
CA ASN A 7 -6.44 -12.83 -19.82
C ASN A 7 -5.85 -13.83 -18.81
N GLU A 8 -5.39 -15.01 -19.27
CA GLU A 8 -4.78 -16.03 -18.42
C GLU A 8 -3.38 -15.66 -17.93
N GLU A 9 -2.55 -15.01 -18.77
CA GLU A 9 -1.23 -14.50 -18.33
C GLU A 9 -1.36 -13.34 -17.35
N SER A 10 -2.35 -12.46 -17.54
CA SER A 10 -2.64 -11.35 -16.63
C SER A 10 -3.19 -11.86 -15.28
N GLN A 11 -4.05 -12.88 -15.29
CA GLN A 11 -4.55 -13.54 -14.08
C GLN A 11 -3.46 -14.29 -13.31
N LYS A 12 -2.46 -14.89 -13.98
CA LYS A 12 -1.33 -15.55 -13.28
C LYS A 12 -0.36 -14.56 -12.61
N LYS A 13 -0.24 -13.34 -13.15
CA LYS A 13 0.64 -12.28 -12.60
C LYS A 13 0.04 -11.58 -11.40
N TRP A 14 -1.29 -11.48 -11.31
CA TRP A 14 -1.94 -10.75 -10.22
C TRP A 14 -1.67 -11.34 -8.81
N PRO A 15 -1.76 -12.66 -8.59
CA PRO A 15 -1.35 -13.27 -7.32
C PRO A 15 0.12 -13.00 -6.96
N GLN A 16 1.02 -12.96 -7.94
CA GLN A 16 2.44 -12.65 -7.71
C GLN A 16 2.62 -11.18 -7.28
N ILE A 17 1.95 -10.25 -7.95
CA ILE A 17 1.97 -8.83 -7.60
C ILE A 17 1.42 -8.61 -6.19
N VAL A 18 0.28 -9.24 -5.86
CA VAL A 18 -0.30 -9.15 -4.52
C VAL A 18 0.65 -9.75 -3.48
N HIS A 19 1.29 -10.88 -3.78
CA HIS A 19 2.27 -11.50 -2.88
C HIS A 19 3.47 -10.57 -2.62
N GLU A 20 4.05 -9.97 -3.66
CA GLU A 20 5.17 -9.01 -3.52
C GLU A 20 4.77 -7.76 -2.70
N VAL A 21 3.54 -7.28 -2.88
CA VAL A 21 3.00 -6.15 -2.10
C VAL A 21 2.85 -6.52 -0.63
N VAL A 22 2.31 -7.71 -0.33
CA VAL A 22 2.17 -8.22 1.05
C VAL A 22 3.54 -8.39 1.71
N ASP A 23 4.50 -9.00 1.02
CA ASP A 23 5.86 -9.19 1.55
C ASP A 23 6.57 -7.86 1.82
N THR A 24 6.38 -6.89 0.92
CA THR A 24 6.92 -5.54 1.11
C THR A 24 6.26 -4.84 2.29
N ALA A 25 4.94 -4.96 2.45
CA ALA A 25 4.21 -4.42 3.57
C ALA A 25 4.66 -5.04 4.91
N ASP A 26 4.85 -6.36 4.98
CA ASP A 26 5.39 -7.04 6.18
C ASP A 26 6.80 -6.53 6.52
N ARG A 27 7.66 -6.36 5.52
CA ARG A 27 9.00 -5.81 5.71
C ARG A 27 8.97 -4.38 6.28
N VAL A 28 8.07 -3.53 5.78
CA VAL A 28 7.88 -2.17 6.31
C VAL A 28 7.39 -2.21 7.75
N THR A 29 6.39 -3.04 8.05
CA THR A 29 5.86 -3.23 9.41
C THR A 29 6.98 -3.62 10.38
N ARG A 30 7.80 -4.63 10.05
CA ARG A 30 8.94 -5.05 10.89
C ARG A 30 10.02 -3.98 11.06
N ILE A 31 10.20 -3.10 10.07
CA ILE A 31 11.13 -1.97 10.18
C ILE A 31 10.54 -0.92 11.14
N THR A 32 9.25 -0.58 10.97
CA THR A 32 8.54 0.35 11.86
C THR A 32 8.57 -0.15 13.29
N GLU A 33 8.27 -1.42 13.55
CA GLU A 33 8.34 -2.03 14.88
C GLU A 33 9.73 -1.89 15.51
N ARG A 34 10.80 -2.12 14.75
CA ARG A 34 12.18 -1.94 15.23
C ARG A 34 12.51 -0.49 15.56
N ILE A 35 11.98 0.47 14.82
CA ILE A 35 12.18 1.89 15.11
C ILE A 35 11.37 2.27 16.36
N ILE A 36 10.12 1.82 16.47
CA ILE A 36 9.27 2.03 17.66
C ILE A 36 9.96 1.48 18.91
N ALA A 37 10.50 0.25 18.84
CA ALA A 37 11.18 -0.39 19.97
C ALA A 37 12.43 0.37 20.45
N LYS A 38 13.02 1.20 19.58
CA LYS A 38 14.17 2.06 19.90
C LYS A 38 13.76 3.50 20.24
N SER A 39 12.50 3.85 20.11
CA SER A 39 12.00 5.21 20.37
C SER A 39 12.02 5.50 21.87
N ASN A 40 12.60 6.65 22.25
CA ASN A 40 12.55 7.15 23.62
C ASN A 40 11.26 7.92 23.94
N SER A 41 10.32 7.98 22.99
CA SER A 41 9.05 8.71 23.13
C SER A 41 7.87 7.83 22.80
N VAL A 42 6.99 7.63 23.80
CA VAL A 42 5.71 6.92 23.65
C VAL A 42 4.82 7.62 22.61
N PHE A 43 4.84 8.95 22.59
CA PHE A 43 4.08 9.72 21.61
C PHE A 43 4.56 9.43 20.17
N GLN A 44 5.88 9.46 19.92
CA GLN A 44 6.42 9.15 18.59
C GLN A 44 6.16 7.71 18.18
N ALA A 45 6.25 6.78 19.13
CA ALA A 45 5.92 5.37 18.90
C ALA A 45 4.44 5.20 18.46
N GLN A 46 3.50 5.82 19.19
CA GLN A 46 2.08 5.78 18.83
C GLN A 46 1.80 6.45 17.48
N LEU A 47 2.43 7.59 17.21
CA LEU A 47 2.29 8.30 15.94
C LEU A 47 2.80 7.46 14.77
N MET A 48 3.92 6.77 14.93
CA MET A 48 4.46 5.85 13.93
C MET A 48 3.56 4.65 13.67
N THR A 49 3.02 4.04 14.74
CA THR A 49 2.03 2.95 14.61
C THR A 49 0.82 3.41 13.81
N ALA A 50 0.23 4.54 14.17
CA ALA A 50 -0.94 5.09 13.49
C ALA A 50 -0.66 5.42 12.01
N LYS A 51 0.50 6.03 11.70
CA LYS A 51 0.87 6.34 10.31
C LYS A 51 1.14 5.10 9.48
N THR A 52 1.71 4.06 10.08
CA THR A 52 1.94 2.78 9.40
C THR A 52 0.61 2.09 9.11
N ASP A 53 -0.32 2.07 10.07
CA ASP A 53 -1.68 1.54 9.87
C ASP A 53 -2.43 2.30 8.77
N HIS A 54 -2.37 3.63 8.77
CA HIS A 54 -2.97 4.46 7.70
C HIS A 54 -2.36 4.16 6.32
N MET A 55 -1.05 3.95 6.23
CA MET A 55 -0.37 3.61 4.97
C MET A 55 -0.79 2.21 4.47
N LEU A 56 -0.91 1.22 5.36
CA LEU A 56 -1.41 -0.12 5.01
C LEU A 56 -2.88 -0.10 4.54
N LYS A 57 -3.74 0.70 5.20
CA LYS A 57 -5.12 0.90 4.76
C LYS A 57 -5.20 1.56 3.39
N SER A 58 -4.38 2.60 3.15
CA SER A 58 -4.34 3.27 1.85
C SER A 58 -3.84 2.35 0.73
N LEU A 59 -2.90 1.45 1.04
CA LEU A 59 -2.43 0.42 0.11
C LEU A 59 -3.56 -0.57 -0.24
N LEU A 60 -4.32 -1.02 0.76
CA LEU A 60 -5.49 -1.89 0.54
C LEU A 60 -6.53 -1.22 -0.37
N GLU A 61 -6.83 0.06 -0.15
CA GLU A 61 -7.75 0.81 -1.01
C GLU A 61 -7.27 0.87 -2.47
N VAL A 62 -5.97 1.06 -2.69
CA VAL A 62 -5.37 1.03 -4.05
C VAL A 62 -5.55 -0.34 -4.69
N LEU A 63 -5.27 -1.43 -3.97
CA LEU A 63 -5.45 -2.79 -4.48
C LEU A 63 -6.92 -3.08 -4.82
N GLN A 64 -7.87 -2.64 -3.99
CA GLN A 64 -9.30 -2.76 -4.27
C GLN A 64 -9.72 -1.98 -5.51
N SER A 65 -9.14 -0.79 -5.74
CA SER A 65 -9.43 -0.03 -6.97
C SER A 65 -8.85 -0.67 -8.22
N LEU A 66 -7.78 -1.46 -8.12
CA LEU A 66 -7.26 -2.21 -9.27
C LEU A 66 -8.23 -3.33 -9.69
N ASP A 67 -8.94 -3.93 -8.73
CA ASP A 67 -10.05 -4.85 -8.99
C ASP A 67 -11.24 -4.12 -9.66
N GLU A 68 -11.62 -2.95 -9.16
CA GLU A 68 -12.68 -2.11 -9.75
C GLU A 68 -12.35 -1.63 -11.18
N VAL A 69 -11.07 -1.39 -11.50
CA VAL A 69 -10.60 -1.00 -12.85
C VAL A 69 -10.76 -2.16 -13.84
N GLN A 70 -10.61 -3.41 -13.40
CA GLN A 70 -10.87 -4.57 -14.26
C GLN A 70 -12.34 -4.64 -14.70
N GLU A 71 -13.28 -4.17 -13.86
CA GLU A 71 -14.71 -4.17 -14.18
C GLU A 71 -15.19 -2.89 -14.90
N LYS A 72 -14.67 -1.71 -14.52
CA LYS A 72 -15.11 -0.40 -15.06
C LYS A 72 -13.94 0.58 -15.22
N VAL A 73 -13.30 0.52 -16.39
CA VAL A 73 -12.04 1.24 -16.70
C VAL A 73 -12.09 2.75 -16.41
N ALA A 74 -13.13 3.48 -16.82
CA ALA A 74 -13.14 4.96 -16.74
C ALA A 74 -13.30 5.51 -15.30
N ASP A 75 -14.22 4.95 -14.52
CA ASP A 75 -14.45 5.38 -13.12
C ASP A 75 -13.43 4.75 -12.17
N GLY A 76 -13.02 3.52 -12.44
CA GLY A 76 -11.96 2.83 -11.70
C GLY A 76 -10.64 3.58 -11.80
N MET A 77 -10.24 4.08 -12.98
CA MET A 77 -8.96 4.76 -13.16
C MET A 77 -8.87 6.07 -12.36
N LYS A 78 -9.98 6.83 -12.27
CA LYS A 78 -10.07 8.03 -11.44
C LYS A 78 -9.93 7.71 -9.95
N ARG A 79 -10.62 6.66 -9.48
CA ARG A 79 -10.53 6.19 -8.08
C ARG A 79 -9.13 5.68 -7.74
N LEU A 80 -8.52 4.92 -8.64
CA LEU A 80 -7.15 4.44 -8.52
C LEU A 80 -6.17 5.60 -8.38
N THR A 81 -6.31 6.64 -9.23
CA THR A 81 -5.44 7.83 -9.19
C THR A 81 -5.59 8.59 -7.87
N ALA A 82 -6.82 8.78 -7.40
CA ALA A 82 -7.09 9.45 -6.13
C ALA A 82 -6.49 8.66 -4.95
N ARG A 83 -6.74 7.35 -4.88
CA ARG A 83 -6.22 6.48 -3.82
C ARG A 83 -4.69 6.35 -3.87
N GLY A 84 -4.09 6.30 -5.06
CA GLY A 84 -2.64 6.32 -5.24
C GLY A 84 -1.99 7.62 -4.75
N THR A 85 -2.69 8.75 -4.94
CA THR A 85 -2.27 10.05 -4.39
C THR A 85 -2.30 10.03 -2.86
N THR A 86 -3.37 9.48 -2.26
CA THR A 86 -3.48 9.29 -0.81
C THR A 86 -2.36 8.40 -0.27
N LEU A 87 -2.05 7.28 -0.96
CA LEU A 87 -0.96 6.39 -0.56
C LEU A 87 0.39 7.12 -0.58
N THR A 88 0.64 7.91 -1.62
CA THR A 88 1.87 8.72 -1.73
C THR A 88 1.98 9.73 -0.57
N ALA A 89 0.87 10.39 -0.23
CA ALA A 89 0.84 11.33 0.89
C ALA A 89 1.08 10.63 2.24
N THR A 90 0.46 9.47 2.49
CA THR A 90 0.65 8.71 3.74
C THR A 90 2.09 8.20 3.89
N ILE A 91 2.71 7.71 2.82
CA ILE A 91 4.13 7.33 2.81
C ILE A 91 5.03 8.52 3.11
N THR A 92 4.79 9.68 2.48
CA THR A 92 5.57 10.89 2.72
C THR A 92 5.49 11.34 4.18
N GLN A 93 4.28 11.28 4.75
CA GLN A 93 4.06 11.59 6.16
C GLN A 93 4.75 10.60 7.10
N LEU A 94 4.72 9.30 6.79
CA LEU A 94 5.42 8.28 7.58
C LEU A 94 6.93 8.50 7.55
N ILE A 95 7.52 8.76 6.38
CA ILE A 95 8.95 9.07 6.22
C ILE A 95 9.34 10.30 7.04
N SER A 96 8.51 11.36 7.00
CA SER A 96 8.74 12.56 7.79
C SER A 96 8.77 12.27 9.30
N THR A 97 7.82 11.46 9.78
CA THR A 97 7.79 11.05 11.19
C THR A 97 9.01 10.21 11.56
N VAL A 98 9.40 9.23 10.73
CA VAL A 98 10.60 8.41 10.98
C VAL A 98 11.87 9.27 11.07
N ARG A 99 11.99 10.35 10.29
CA ARG A 99 13.12 11.30 10.37
C ARG A 99 13.10 12.16 11.64
N SER A 100 11.97 12.24 12.33
CA SER A 100 11.78 13.04 13.55
C SER A 100 11.92 12.26 14.85
N VAL A 101 12.10 10.93 14.75
CA VAL A 101 12.40 10.02 15.88
C VAL A 101 13.90 9.90 16.06
#